data_AF-A0A934IWS5-F1
#
_entry.id   AF-A0A934IWS5-F1
#
_cell.length_a   1.000
_cell.length_b   1.000
_cell.length_c   1.000
_cell.angle_alpha   90.00
_cell.angle_beta   90.00
_cell.angle_gamma   90.00
#
_symmetry.space_group_name_H-M   'P 1'
#
loop_
_entity.id
_entity.type
_entity.pdbx_description
1 polymer ?
#
loop_
_entity_poly.entity_id
_entity_poly.type
_entity_poly.pdbx_seq_one_letter_code
_entity_poly.pdbx_strand_id
1 'polypeptide(L)'
;MRIDFSIPKGVDGAGTGDVVGPASSIDGQMAVADGTTGKLLKFVAPAAARAAIGADLLGGVRNLLINARGTINQRQYASGAATVGANRYTLDRWRVVTSGQSLSWTESENVRTMTAPAGGLEQVVEGTATLTGDHVLTWDGTATATVNGTPRAKGEVFALTGGANVTVRFIGGTVSRPQLERGKSATAFAIRLPGDELSLCQRYFETSDDGDFIFSSDVNAGGTYYNFSTFKVTKRIVPSVVLTNVGASWFAATTGVVAAWRSGFREARAATISASGGYFESYWAADAEL
;
A
#
# COMPACT_ATOMS: atom_id res chain seq x y z
N MET A 1 13.08 52.08 61.74
CA MET A 1 13.76 51.66 60.49
C MET A 1 13.21 50.29 60.11
N ARG A 2 12.35 50.20 59.08
CA ARG A 2 11.89 48.91 58.55
C ARG A 2 12.94 48.49 57.51
N ILE A 3 13.60 47.36 57.76
CA ILE A 3 14.48 46.73 56.76
C ILE A 3 13.57 45.82 55.93
N ASP A 4 13.45 46.14 54.65
CA ASP A 4 12.70 45.31 53.69
C ASP A 4 13.56 44.11 53.28
N PHE A 5 13.01 42.90 53.44
CA PHE A 5 13.61 41.64 53.04
C PHE A 5 13.02 41.09 51.74
N SER A 6 12.26 41.90 50.99
CA SER A 6 11.79 41.50 49.67
C SER A 6 12.99 41.21 48.77
N ILE A 7 13.14 39.95 48.37
CA ILE A 7 14.16 39.57 47.39
C ILE A 7 13.74 40.27 46.10
N PRO A 8 14.57 41.16 45.52
CA PRO A 8 14.23 41.84 44.28
C PRO A 8 13.92 40.77 43.24
N LYS A 9 12.72 40.79 42.65
CA LYS A 9 12.48 39.95 41.48
C LYS A 9 13.57 40.30 40.45
N GLY A 10 14.14 39.29 39.79
CA GLY A 10 15.03 39.54 38.66
C GLY A 10 14.37 40.53 37.71
N VAL A 11 15.11 41.54 37.26
CA VAL A 11 14.58 42.53 36.32
C VAL A 11 14.18 41.77 35.05
N ASP A 12 12.88 41.75 34.75
CA ASP A 12 12.33 41.03 33.60
C ASP A 12 13.14 41.38 32.33
N GLY A 13 13.86 40.41 31.77
CA GLY A 13 14.62 40.56 30.52
C GLY A 13 16.01 41.21 30.62
N ALA A 14 16.56 41.46 31.82
CA ALA A 14 17.90 42.04 31.98
C ALA A 14 18.96 41.07 32.57
N GLY A 15 18.57 39.87 32.97
CA GLY A 15 19.50 38.84 33.44
C GLY A 15 20.26 38.18 32.28
N THR A 16 21.58 38.06 32.39
CA THR A 16 22.39 37.22 31.49
C THR A 16 22.08 35.71 31.65
N GLY A 17 21.19 35.34 32.57
CA GLY A 17 20.78 33.95 32.86
C GLY A 17 19.31 33.61 32.57
N ASP A 18 18.46 34.58 32.22
CA ASP A 18 17.03 34.33 32.04
C ASP A 18 16.72 33.83 30.61
N VAL A 19 15.70 32.97 30.50
CA VAL A 19 15.18 32.49 29.21
C VAL A 19 14.15 33.49 28.69
N VAL A 20 14.35 33.98 27.47
CA VAL A 20 13.43 34.90 26.79
C VAL A 20 12.43 34.10 25.97
N GLY A 21 11.14 34.29 26.24
CA GLY A 21 10.05 33.64 25.55
C GLY A 21 9.53 34.39 24.32
N PRO A 22 8.64 33.77 23.53
CA PRO A 22 8.00 34.40 22.37
C PRO A 22 7.07 35.54 22.78
N ALA A 23 6.88 36.52 21.90
CA ALA A 23 6.06 37.72 22.16
C ALA A 23 4.57 37.44 22.44
N SER A 24 4.07 36.26 22.06
CA SER A 24 2.69 35.81 22.32
C SER A 24 2.64 34.30 22.42
N SER A 25 1.79 33.77 23.30
CA SER A 25 1.48 32.33 23.41
C SER A 25 -0.02 32.09 23.26
N ILE A 26 -0.38 30.94 22.69
CA ILE A 26 -1.73 30.37 22.78
C ILE A 26 -1.66 29.00 23.45
N ASP A 27 -2.77 28.55 24.03
CA ASP A 27 -2.86 27.26 24.72
C ASP A 27 -2.50 26.08 23.80
N GLY A 28 -1.76 25.10 24.34
CA GLY A 28 -1.31 23.90 23.61
C GLY A 28 -0.09 24.07 22.69
N GLN A 29 0.58 25.23 22.65
CA GLN A 29 1.82 25.39 21.87
C GLN A 29 3.05 24.76 22.53
N MET A 30 3.93 24.17 21.71
CA MET A 30 5.23 23.67 22.13
C MET A 30 6.30 24.75 21.99
N ALA A 31 6.92 25.15 23.10
CA ALA A 31 8.12 25.99 23.09
C ALA A 31 9.37 25.15 22.82
N VAL A 32 10.27 25.65 21.97
CA VAL A 32 11.57 25.05 21.67
C VAL A 32 12.67 26.10 21.73
N ALA A 33 13.93 25.68 21.86
CA ALA A 33 15.06 26.60 21.79
C ALA A 33 15.16 27.31 20.44
N ASP A 34 15.47 28.61 20.49
CA ASP A 34 15.72 29.44 19.31
C ASP A 34 17.20 29.85 19.24
N GLY A 35 18.01 28.96 18.67
CA GLY A 35 19.47 29.10 18.59
C GLY A 35 20.21 28.20 19.58
N THR A 36 21.50 28.42 19.73
CA THR A 36 22.43 27.51 20.43
C THR A 36 22.76 27.95 21.86
N THR A 37 22.37 29.15 22.25
CA THR A 37 22.72 29.71 23.57
C THR A 37 21.87 29.14 24.71
N GLY A 38 20.74 28.50 24.38
CA GLY A 38 19.76 28.02 25.35
C GLY A 38 18.94 29.13 26.03
N LYS A 39 19.08 30.39 25.59
CA LYS A 39 18.47 31.56 26.24
C LYS A 39 17.24 32.11 25.54
N LEU A 40 16.93 31.62 24.34
CA LEU A 40 15.77 32.07 23.57
C LEU A 40 14.84 30.87 23.35
N LEU A 41 13.54 31.10 23.48
CA LEU A 41 12.50 30.14 23.10
C LEU A 41 11.67 30.71 21.95
N LYS A 42 11.27 29.83 21.03
CA LYS A 42 10.26 30.08 20.00
C LYS A 42 9.14 29.05 20.10
N PHE A 43 7.95 29.40 19.64
CA PHE A 43 6.91 28.41 19.36
C PHE A 43 7.11 27.83 17.96
N VAL A 44 7.01 26.51 17.85
CA VAL A 44 7.10 25.81 16.55
C VAL A 44 5.72 25.58 15.96
N ALA A 45 5.63 25.67 14.63
CA ALA A 45 4.46 25.17 13.91
C ALA A 45 4.30 23.66 14.15
N PRO A 46 3.07 23.12 14.21
CA PRO A 46 2.83 21.70 14.47
C PRO A 46 3.58 20.75 13.52
N ALA A 47 3.80 21.14 12.26
CA ALA A 47 4.56 20.36 11.30
C ALA A 47 6.06 20.26 11.67
N ALA A 48 6.66 21.36 12.14
CA ALA A 48 8.04 21.36 12.61
C ALA A 48 8.20 20.58 13.93
N ALA A 49 7.22 20.68 14.83
CA ALA A 49 7.19 19.89 16.06
C ALA A 49 7.14 18.38 15.76
N ARG A 50 6.22 17.95 14.88
CA ARG A 50 6.09 16.55 14.44
C ARG A 50 7.37 16.01 13.81
N ALA A 51 8.01 16.81 12.95
CA ALA A 51 9.27 16.43 12.32
C ALA A 51 10.39 16.28 13.36
N ALA A 52 10.49 17.23 14.30
CA ALA A 52 11.53 17.23 15.33
C ALA A 52 11.43 16.05 16.30
N ILE A 53 10.21 15.64 16.67
CA ILE A 53 9.99 14.49 17.58
C ILE A 53 9.87 13.15 16.84
N GLY A 54 9.99 13.15 15.51
CA GLY A 54 9.85 11.93 14.69
C GLY A 54 8.45 11.32 14.74
N ALA A 55 7.39 12.08 15.02
CA ALA A 55 6.02 11.56 15.06
C ALA A 55 5.59 10.98 13.71
N ASP A 56 6.16 11.49 12.61
CA ASP A 56 5.97 10.96 11.27
C ASP A 56 6.60 9.55 11.10
N LEU A 57 7.36 9.01 12.05
CA LEU A 57 7.86 7.61 11.98
C LEU A 57 6.87 6.59 12.58
N LEU A 58 5.86 7.02 13.33
CA LEU A 58 5.00 6.14 14.13
C LEU A 58 3.77 5.57 13.38
N GLY A 59 3.65 5.79 12.07
CA GLY A 59 2.39 5.56 11.34
C GLY A 59 2.53 4.89 9.98
N GLY A 60 2.92 3.61 9.92
CA GLY A 60 2.89 2.78 8.69
C GLY A 60 1.49 2.64 8.02
N VAL A 61 0.48 3.29 8.59
CA VAL A 61 -0.91 3.35 8.12
C VAL A 61 -1.29 4.69 7.47
N ARG A 62 -0.35 5.65 7.32
CA ARG A 62 -0.66 6.96 6.70
C ARG A 62 -0.84 6.88 5.19
N ASN A 63 0.01 6.11 4.52
CA ASN A 63 -0.05 5.98 3.07
C ASN A 63 -1.22 5.08 2.68
N LEU A 64 -2.19 5.68 1.97
CA LEU A 64 -3.36 4.99 1.43
C LEU A 64 -3.01 4.09 0.25
N LEU A 65 -1.85 4.31 -0.38
CA LEU A 65 -1.33 3.43 -1.41
C LEU A 65 -0.78 2.14 -0.77
N ILE A 66 -1.13 1.01 -1.38
CA ILE A 66 -0.64 -0.33 -1.07
C ILE A 66 0.43 -0.70 -2.09
N ASN A 67 1.44 -1.43 -1.67
CA ASN A 67 2.63 -1.73 -2.47
C ASN A 67 3.23 -0.46 -3.06
N ALA A 68 3.28 0.63 -2.29
CA ALA A 68 3.59 1.96 -2.85
C ALA A 68 4.97 2.00 -3.51
N ARG A 69 5.93 1.25 -2.96
CA ARG A 69 7.29 1.07 -3.51
C ARG A 69 7.35 0.08 -4.67
N GLY A 70 6.26 -0.64 -4.95
CA GLY A 70 6.19 -1.66 -5.99
C GLY A 70 7.09 -2.87 -5.71
N THR A 71 7.41 -3.21 -4.46
CA THR A 71 8.34 -4.30 -4.14
C THR A 71 7.69 -5.68 -4.16
N ILE A 72 6.38 -5.76 -3.90
CA ILE A 72 5.63 -7.03 -3.97
C ILE A 72 5.24 -7.31 -5.43
N ASN A 73 5.53 -8.52 -5.90
CA ASN A 73 5.27 -8.99 -7.27
C ASN A 73 4.88 -10.48 -7.28
N GLN A 74 3.78 -10.82 -6.61
CA GLN A 74 3.22 -12.18 -6.59
C GLN A 74 2.75 -12.61 -7.99
N ARG A 75 2.52 -11.66 -8.90
CA ARG A 75 2.11 -11.93 -10.29
C ARG A 75 3.29 -12.26 -11.21
N GLN A 76 4.52 -12.19 -10.70
CA GLN A 76 5.74 -12.40 -11.46
C GLN A 76 5.84 -11.54 -12.74
N TYR A 77 5.28 -10.33 -12.70
CA TYR A 77 5.36 -9.41 -13.84
C TYR A 77 6.83 -9.07 -14.12
N ALA A 78 7.25 -9.22 -15.38
CA ALA A 78 8.61 -8.89 -15.81
C ALA A 78 8.72 -7.40 -16.17
N SER A 79 9.73 -6.73 -15.64
CA SER A 79 10.01 -5.31 -15.93
C SER A 79 10.10 -5.06 -17.43
N GLY A 80 9.33 -4.11 -17.94
CA GLY A 80 9.30 -3.74 -19.37
C GLY A 80 8.44 -4.62 -20.27
N ALA A 81 7.84 -5.71 -19.76
CA ALA A 81 6.94 -6.55 -20.55
C ALA A 81 5.64 -5.81 -20.91
N ALA A 82 5.28 -5.79 -22.19
CA ALA A 82 4.04 -5.14 -22.63
C ALA A 82 2.81 -5.86 -22.05
N THR A 83 1.85 -5.10 -21.56
CA THR A 83 0.60 -5.65 -21.04
C THR A 83 -0.37 -6.01 -22.17
N VAL A 84 -1.06 -7.16 -22.04
CA VAL A 84 -2.12 -7.58 -22.95
C VAL A 84 -3.46 -7.12 -22.37
N GLY A 85 -4.06 -6.10 -22.99
CA GLY A 85 -5.28 -5.47 -22.52
C GLY A 85 -5.03 -4.23 -21.66
N ALA A 86 -6.03 -3.34 -21.62
CA ALA A 86 -6.02 -2.17 -20.75
C ALA A 86 -6.27 -2.57 -19.29
N ASN A 87 -5.86 -1.69 -18.35
CA ASN A 87 -6.02 -1.88 -16.90
C ASN A 87 -5.43 -3.20 -16.37
N ARG A 88 -4.35 -3.69 -16.98
CA ARG A 88 -3.72 -4.95 -16.58
C ARG A 88 -2.85 -4.75 -15.35
N TYR A 89 -3.15 -5.50 -14.29
CA TYR A 89 -2.34 -5.53 -13.07
C TYR A 89 -0.97 -6.18 -13.32
N THR A 90 0.07 -5.59 -12.72
CA THR A 90 1.49 -5.89 -12.94
C THR A 90 2.18 -6.24 -11.61
N LEU A 91 3.00 -5.34 -11.06
CA LEU A 91 3.33 -5.37 -9.64
C LEU A 91 2.01 -5.28 -8.85
N ASP A 92 1.91 -5.99 -7.72
CA ASP A 92 0.66 -6.09 -6.97
C ASP A 92 0.04 -4.72 -6.72
N ARG A 93 -1.27 -4.58 -6.98
CA ARG A 93 -2.06 -3.35 -6.88
C ARG A 93 -1.83 -2.27 -7.94
N TRP A 94 -0.78 -2.38 -8.74
CA TRP A 94 -0.48 -1.43 -9.81
C TRP A 94 -0.91 -1.96 -11.16
N ARG A 95 -1.73 -1.19 -11.87
CA ARG A 95 -2.16 -1.53 -13.23
C ARG A 95 -1.61 -0.58 -14.28
N VAL A 96 -1.19 -1.13 -15.41
CA VAL A 96 -0.92 -0.36 -16.62
C VAL A 96 -2.27 -0.09 -17.28
N VAL A 97 -2.56 1.20 -17.50
CA VAL A 97 -3.89 1.64 -17.93
C VAL A 97 -4.12 1.34 -19.41
N THR A 98 -3.10 1.53 -20.25
CA THR A 98 -3.23 1.39 -21.71
C THR A 98 -2.60 0.09 -22.20
N SER A 99 -3.37 -0.68 -22.98
CA SER A 99 -2.91 -1.93 -23.58
C SER A 99 -1.65 -1.74 -24.43
N GLY A 100 -0.77 -2.74 -24.42
CA GLY A 100 0.47 -2.74 -25.20
C GLY A 100 1.58 -1.88 -24.61
N GLN A 101 1.31 -1.13 -23.53
CA GLN A 101 2.33 -0.40 -22.80
C GLN A 101 2.87 -1.23 -21.64
N SER A 102 4.03 -0.83 -21.13
CA SER A 102 4.74 -1.53 -20.07
C SER A 102 5.08 -0.62 -18.90
N LEU A 103 4.97 -1.19 -17.71
CA LEU A 103 5.67 -0.72 -16.53
C LEU A 103 7.10 -1.27 -16.57
N SER A 104 8.09 -0.45 -16.27
CA SER A 104 9.47 -0.88 -15.99
C SER A 104 9.99 -0.23 -14.72
N TRP A 105 11.12 -0.70 -14.21
CA TRP A 105 11.78 -0.09 -13.04
C TRP A 105 13.27 -0.34 -13.03
N THR A 106 13.97 0.49 -12.26
CA THR A 106 15.34 0.27 -11.81
C THR A 106 15.38 0.20 -10.28
N GLU A 107 16.44 -0.38 -9.74
CA GLU A 107 16.69 -0.41 -8.30
C GLU A 107 18.05 0.17 -7.97
N SER A 108 18.09 1.03 -6.96
CA SER A 108 19.32 1.56 -6.39
C SER A 108 19.09 1.82 -4.91
N GLU A 109 20.04 1.43 -4.06
CA GLU A 109 19.94 1.62 -2.60
C GLU A 109 18.62 1.06 -2.01
N ASN A 110 18.16 -0.08 -2.54
CA ASN A 110 16.88 -0.71 -2.20
C ASN A 110 15.64 0.18 -2.49
N VAL A 111 15.76 1.21 -3.30
CA VAL A 111 14.65 2.03 -3.79
C VAL A 111 14.34 1.62 -5.23
N ARG A 112 13.14 1.07 -5.43
CA ARG A 112 12.59 0.82 -6.75
C ARG A 112 12.04 2.11 -7.33
N THR A 113 12.57 2.50 -8.49
CA THR A 113 12.09 3.65 -9.26
C THR A 113 11.34 3.13 -10.47
N MET A 114 10.01 3.23 -10.41
CA MET A 114 9.11 2.78 -11.47
C MET A 114 9.05 3.83 -12.57
N THR A 115 9.05 3.41 -13.83
CA THR A 115 8.80 4.24 -14.99
C THR A 115 7.37 4.01 -15.45
N ALA A 116 6.51 5.01 -15.22
CA ALA A 116 5.12 4.96 -15.63
C ALA A 116 5.01 5.18 -17.15
N PRO A 117 4.26 4.32 -17.86
CA PRO A 117 4.05 4.51 -19.29
C PRO A 117 3.18 5.74 -19.58
N ALA A 118 3.14 6.19 -20.84
CA ALA A 118 2.41 7.38 -21.26
C ALA A 118 0.88 7.29 -21.03
N GLY A 119 0.32 6.08 -21.05
CA GLY A 119 -1.08 5.83 -20.72
C GLY A 119 -1.37 5.78 -19.22
N GLY A 120 -0.33 5.60 -18.41
CA GLY A 120 -0.36 5.69 -16.96
C GLY A 120 -0.17 4.38 -16.22
N LEU A 121 0.44 4.52 -15.04
CA LEU A 121 0.53 3.52 -13.97
C LEU A 121 -0.45 3.94 -12.87
N GLU A 122 -1.45 3.11 -12.59
CA GLU A 122 -2.55 3.48 -11.71
C GLU A 122 -2.72 2.51 -10.54
N GLN A 123 -3.10 3.06 -9.40
CA GLN A 123 -3.64 2.30 -8.28
C GLN A 123 -5.02 2.83 -7.91
N VAL A 124 -5.94 1.92 -7.62
CA VAL A 124 -7.27 2.25 -7.09
C VAL A 124 -7.28 2.01 -5.58
N VAL A 125 -7.40 3.07 -4.80
CA VAL A 125 -7.58 3.03 -3.34
C VAL A 125 -9.05 2.74 -3.04
N GLU A 126 -9.31 1.76 -2.17
CA GLU A 126 -10.68 1.43 -1.74
C GLU A 126 -11.33 2.61 -1.00
N GLY A 127 -12.62 2.84 -1.28
CA GLY A 127 -13.38 3.88 -0.61
C GLY A 127 -13.48 3.71 0.90
N THR A 128 -13.38 2.47 1.40
CA THR A 128 -13.32 2.16 2.84
C THR A 128 -12.04 2.66 3.51
N ALA A 129 -10.97 2.89 2.75
CA ALA A 129 -9.73 3.49 3.26
C ALA A 129 -9.75 5.03 3.14
N THR A 130 -10.74 5.60 2.45
CA THR A 130 -10.83 7.03 2.20
C THR A 130 -11.84 7.67 3.16
N LEU A 131 -11.41 8.66 3.93
CA LEU A 131 -12.26 9.47 4.79
C LEU A 131 -12.39 10.88 4.23
N THR A 132 -13.53 11.54 4.43
CA THR A 132 -13.71 12.92 3.97
C THR A 132 -12.67 13.85 4.60
N GLY A 133 -12.08 14.72 3.78
CA GLY A 133 -11.19 15.78 4.23
C GLY A 133 -10.01 16.04 3.28
N ASP A 134 -9.05 16.81 3.79
CA ASP A 134 -7.84 17.19 3.06
C ASP A 134 -6.89 16.01 2.91
N HIS A 135 -6.33 15.87 1.72
CA HIS A 135 -5.31 14.89 1.35
C HIS A 135 -4.20 15.57 0.57
N VAL A 136 -3.05 14.92 0.54
CA VAL A 136 -1.88 15.33 -0.20
C VAL A 136 -1.27 14.12 -0.90
N LEU A 137 -0.87 14.32 -2.16
CA LEU A 137 -0.14 13.33 -2.95
C LEU A 137 1.30 13.80 -3.16
N THR A 138 2.26 12.98 -2.78
CA THR A 138 3.69 13.21 -3.04
C THR A 138 4.33 12.00 -3.70
N TRP A 139 5.44 12.24 -4.39
CA TRP A 139 6.30 11.21 -4.98
C TRP A 139 7.65 11.81 -5.34
N ASP A 140 8.66 10.96 -5.52
CA ASP A 140 9.92 11.31 -6.15
C ASP A 140 9.91 10.91 -7.63
N GLY A 141 10.65 11.66 -8.46
CA GLY A 141 10.69 11.44 -9.90
C GLY A 141 9.90 12.46 -10.72
N THR A 142 9.82 12.19 -12.02
CA THR A 142 9.38 13.12 -13.07
C THR A 142 7.97 12.88 -13.59
N ALA A 143 7.31 11.79 -13.18
CA ALA A 143 5.93 11.52 -13.61
C ALA A 143 4.99 12.67 -13.22
N THR A 144 4.03 12.95 -14.09
CA THR A 144 2.85 13.75 -13.70
C THR A 144 1.83 12.85 -13.00
N ALA A 145 0.93 13.43 -12.22
CA ALA A 145 -0.07 12.66 -11.49
C ALA A 145 -1.48 13.19 -11.67
N THR A 146 -2.45 12.28 -11.62
CA THR A 146 -3.88 12.62 -11.48
C THR A 146 -4.48 11.87 -10.30
N VAL A 147 -5.46 12.49 -9.66
CA VAL A 147 -6.32 11.88 -8.64
C VAL A 147 -7.77 12.02 -9.09
N ASN A 148 -8.48 10.90 -9.24
CA ASN A 148 -9.81 10.83 -9.85
C ASN A 148 -9.86 11.55 -11.21
N GLY A 149 -8.83 11.36 -12.03
CA GLY A 149 -8.68 12.01 -13.33
C GLY A 149 -8.32 13.50 -13.28
N THR A 150 -8.35 14.14 -12.12
CA THR A 150 -7.95 15.55 -11.96
C THR A 150 -6.44 15.65 -11.80
N PRO A 151 -5.72 16.44 -12.62
CA PRO A 151 -4.28 16.67 -12.45
C PRO A 151 -3.95 17.21 -11.06
N ARG A 152 -2.88 16.70 -10.46
CA ARG A 152 -2.37 17.16 -9.16
C ARG A 152 -0.89 17.50 -9.25
N ALA A 153 -0.52 18.65 -8.71
CA ALA A 153 0.88 18.99 -8.48
C ALA A 153 1.42 18.20 -7.27
N LYS A 154 2.73 17.92 -7.29
CA LYS A 154 3.41 17.25 -6.18
C LYS A 154 3.28 18.09 -4.90
N GLY A 155 2.73 17.49 -3.84
CA GLY A 155 2.53 18.15 -2.55
C GLY A 155 1.31 19.09 -2.51
N GLU A 156 0.51 19.15 -3.57
CA GLU A 156 -0.76 19.88 -3.58
C GLU A 156 -1.74 19.26 -2.57
N VAL A 157 -2.42 20.11 -1.80
CA VAL A 157 -3.50 19.71 -0.91
C VAL A 157 -4.83 19.80 -1.65
N PHE A 158 -5.62 18.74 -1.57
CA PHE A 158 -6.95 18.67 -2.19
C PHE A 158 -7.93 17.89 -1.32
N ALA A 159 -9.23 18.14 -1.50
CA ALA A 159 -10.26 17.42 -0.77
C ALA A 159 -10.63 16.10 -1.47
N LEU A 160 -10.82 15.05 -0.69
CA LEU A 160 -11.50 13.83 -1.11
C LEU A 160 -12.76 13.63 -0.26
N THR A 161 -13.77 13.00 -0.87
CA THR A 161 -14.97 12.54 -0.16
C THR A 161 -14.76 11.09 0.24
N GLY A 162 -15.07 10.77 1.49
CA GLY A 162 -14.94 9.40 2.00
C GLY A 162 -15.93 8.43 1.36
N GLY A 163 -15.60 7.13 1.38
CA GLY A 163 -16.47 6.05 0.92
C GLY A 163 -16.43 5.75 -0.58
N ALA A 164 -15.94 6.67 -1.43
CA ALA A 164 -15.73 6.42 -2.85
C ALA A 164 -14.30 5.94 -3.14
N ASN A 165 -14.14 5.01 -4.09
CA ASN A 165 -12.81 4.62 -4.56
C ASN A 165 -12.07 5.82 -5.14
N VAL A 166 -10.75 5.85 -4.95
CA VAL A 166 -9.89 6.93 -5.43
C VAL A 166 -8.85 6.36 -6.40
N THR A 167 -8.81 6.85 -7.62
CA THR A 167 -7.77 6.46 -8.59
C THR A 167 -6.59 7.41 -8.50
N VAL A 168 -5.40 6.89 -8.25
CA VAL A 168 -4.14 7.64 -8.31
C VAL A 168 -3.34 7.12 -9.49
N ARG A 169 -3.04 7.99 -10.45
CA ARG A 169 -2.36 7.62 -11.70
C ARG A 169 -1.14 8.49 -11.93
N PHE A 170 0.01 7.85 -12.15
CA PHE A 170 1.26 8.47 -12.57
C PHE A 170 1.44 8.29 -14.09
N ILE A 171 1.94 9.31 -14.78
CA ILE A 171 1.95 9.35 -16.25
C ILE A 171 3.31 9.82 -16.78
N GLY A 172 3.87 9.04 -17.72
CA GLY A 172 4.93 9.48 -18.63
C GLY A 172 6.29 9.84 -18.01
N GLY A 173 6.63 9.31 -16.84
CA GLY A 173 7.88 9.61 -16.14
C GLY A 173 8.16 8.65 -15.00
N THR A 174 9.15 8.99 -14.17
CA THR A 174 9.54 8.14 -13.03
C THR A 174 8.75 8.46 -11.78
N VAL A 175 8.49 7.42 -10.97
CA VAL A 175 7.83 7.50 -9.67
C VAL A 175 8.53 6.55 -8.69
N SER A 176 9.00 7.09 -7.57
CA SER A 176 9.41 6.32 -6.39
C SER A 176 8.84 6.97 -5.13
N ARG A 177 8.68 6.17 -4.07
CA ARG A 177 8.09 6.59 -2.78
C ARG A 177 6.79 7.40 -2.91
N PRO A 178 5.79 6.98 -3.73
CA PRO A 178 4.53 7.71 -3.83
C PRO A 178 3.73 7.59 -2.53
N GLN A 179 3.19 8.69 -2.03
CA GLN A 179 2.39 8.74 -0.81
C GLN A 179 1.14 9.57 -1.03
N LEU A 180 -0.02 8.91 -0.95
CA LEU A 180 -1.30 9.59 -0.75
C LEU A 180 -1.64 9.49 0.74
N GLU A 181 -1.79 10.63 1.41
CA GLU A 181 -2.12 10.64 2.84
C GLU A 181 -3.10 11.76 3.18
N ARG A 182 -3.78 11.60 4.32
CA ARG A 182 -4.67 12.64 4.88
C ARG A 182 -3.84 13.73 5.55
N GLY A 183 -4.20 14.97 5.31
CA GLY A 183 -3.60 16.12 5.96
C GLY A 183 -3.46 17.34 5.06
N LYS A 184 -3.00 18.42 5.68
CA LYS A 184 -2.78 19.73 5.05
C LYS A 184 -1.33 19.96 4.60
N SER A 185 -0.48 18.95 4.74
CA SER A 185 0.94 19.03 4.39
C SER A 185 1.48 17.64 4.17
N ALA A 186 2.35 17.47 3.17
CA ALA A 186 3.08 16.24 2.98
C ALA A 186 3.97 15.90 4.18
N THR A 187 4.03 14.62 4.53
CA THR A 187 4.95 14.07 5.51
C THR A 187 6.05 13.26 4.80
N ALA A 188 7.08 12.86 5.56
CA ALA A 188 8.06 11.92 5.05
C ALA A 188 7.38 10.59 4.63
N PHE A 189 7.95 9.93 3.63
CA PHE A 189 7.42 8.65 3.14
C PHE A 189 7.33 7.62 4.26
N ALA A 190 6.12 7.13 4.51
CA ALA A 190 5.83 6.12 5.51
C ALA A 190 6.24 4.74 4.98
N ILE A 191 7.29 4.16 5.56
CA ILE A 191 7.70 2.80 5.24
C ILE A 191 6.76 1.83 5.97
N ARG A 192 6.17 0.91 5.22
CA ARG A 192 5.44 -0.24 5.76
C ARG A 192 6.38 -1.45 5.83
N LEU A 193 6.24 -2.28 6.87
CA LEU A 193 7.00 -3.52 6.96
C LEU A 193 6.62 -4.45 5.79
N PRO A 194 7.57 -5.22 5.23
CA PRO A 194 7.28 -6.09 4.09
C PRO A 194 6.15 -7.10 4.33
N GLY A 195 6.02 -7.63 5.55
CA GLY A 195 4.95 -8.58 5.91
C GLY A 195 3.55 -7.93 5.92
N ASP A 196 3.45 -6.69 6.39
CA ASP A 196 2.18 -5.93 6.37
C ASP A 196 1.82 -5.56 4.93
N GLU A 197 2.80 -5.15 4.13
CA GLU A 197 2.61 -4.82 2.71
C GLU A 197 2.12 -6.05 1.93
N LEU A 198 2.77 -7.21 2.15
CA LEU A 198 2.35 -8.48 1.56
C LEU A 198 0.93 -8.86 1.98
N SER A 199 0.59 -8.72 3.26
CA SER A 199 -0.76 -9.03 3.77
C SER A 199 -1.83 -8.13 3.14
N LEU A 200 -1.50 -6.85 2.89
CA LEU A 200 -2.38 -5.93 2.18
C LEU A 200 -2.52 -6.29 0.70
N CYS A 201 -1.44 -6.65 0.01
CA CYS A 201 -1.50 -7.16 -1.37
C CYS A 201 -2.35 -8.43 -1.47
N GLN A 202 -2.19 -9.34 -0.51
CA GLN A 202 -2.93 -10.60 -0.42
C GLN A 202 -4.44 -10.44 -0.25
N ARG A 203 -4.94 -9.25 0.13
CA ARG A 203 -6.39 -8.97 0.08
C ARG A 203 -6.93 -8.88 -1.35
N TYR A 204 -6.08 -8.61 -2.34
CA TYR A 204 -6.46 -8.35 -3.74
C TYR A 204 -5.94 -9.40 -4.71
N PHE A 205 -4.78 -10.00 -4.44
CA PHE A 205 -4.24 -11.07 -5.28
C PHE A 205 -3.47 -12.09 -4.46
N GLU A 206 -3.61 -13.37 -4.78
CA GLU A 206 -2.73 -14.42 -4.26
C GLU A 206 -2.66 -15.55 -5.26
N THR A 207 -1.55 -16.27 -5.25
CA THR A 207 -1.28 -17.39 -6.13
C THR A 207 -0.57 -18.49 -5.37
N SER A 208 -0.58 -19.69 -5.95
CA SER A 208 0.03 -20.89 -5.43
C SER A 208 1.48 -21.10 -5.89
N ASP A 209 2.14 -20.09 -6.46
CA ASP A 209 3.42 -20.23 -7.18
C ASP A 209 4.54 -20.96 -6.42
N ASP A 210 4.41 -21.13 -5.09
CA ASP A 210 5.36 -21.87 -4.24
C ASP A 210 4.80 -23.21 -3.67
N GLY A 211 3.66 -23.73 -4.15
CA GLY A 211 3.11 -24.99 -3.64
C GLY A 211 1.93 -25.56 -4.42
N ASP A 212 2.00 -26.85 -4.70
CA ASP A 212 0.99 -27.58 -5.47
C ASP A 212 -0.33 -27.71 -4.70
N PHE A 213 -1.44 -27.42 -5.37
CA PHE A 213 -2.78 -27.66 -4.83
C PHE A 213 -3.25 -29.05 -5.23
N ILE A 214 -2.89 -30.05 -4.43
CA ILE A 214 -3.08 -31.48 -4.74
C ILE A 214 -4.18 -32.14 -3.90
N PHE A 215 -5.00 -32.96 -4.56
CA PHE A 215 -5.86 -33.97 -3.93
C PHE A 215 -5.33 -35.36 -4.27
N SER A 216 -5.36 -36.30 -3.33
CA SER A 216 -5.07 -37.71 -3.59
C SER A 216 -5.88 -38.64 -2.69
N SER A 217 -6.47 -39.69 -3.27
CA SER A 217 -7.18 -40.74 -2.54
C SER A 217 -7.39 -41.99 -3.40
N ASP A 218 -7.95 -43.04 -2.81
CA ASP A 218 -8.65 -44.06 -3.58
C ASP A 218 -9.95 -43.47 -4.15
N VAL A 219 -10.26 -43.79 -5.40
CA VAL A 219 -11.35 -43.16 -6.14
C VAL A 219 -12.31 -44.18 -6.74
N ASN A 220 -13.58 -43.77 -6.90
CA ASN A 220 -14.61 -44.52 -7.60
C ASN A 220 -15.03 -43.78 -8.87
N ALA A 221 -15.17 -44.50 -9.98
CA ALA A 221 -15.60 -43.94 -11.26
C ALA A 221 -16.91 -43.14 -11.11
N GLY A 222 -16.92 -41.92 -11.64
CA GLY A 222 -18.05 -40.99 -11.56
C GLY A 222 -18.18 -40.25 -10.21
N GLY A 223 -17.45 -40.65 -9.18
CA GLY A 223 -17.40 -39.94 -7.90
C GLY A 223 -16.76 -38.56 -8.06
N THR A 224 -17.34 -37.53 -7.43
CA THR A 224 -16.77 -36.17 -7.41
C THR A 224 -15.96 -35.96 -6.14
N TYR A 225 -14.71 -35.52 -6.30
CA TYR A 225 -13.74 -35.30 -5.24
C TYR A 225 -13.34 -33.82 -5.20
N TYR A 226 -12.98 -33.35 -4.01
CA TYR A 226 -12.76 -31.93 -3.74
C TYR A 226 -11.41 -31.70 -3.07
N ASN A 227 -10.77 -30.61 -3.46
CA ASN A 227 -9.67 -30.01 -2.71
C ASN A 227 -10.08 -28.62 -2.23
N PHE A 228 -9.64 -28.22 -1.03
CA PHE A 228 -9.96 -26.92 -0.44
C PHE A 228 -8.68 -26.15 -0.13
N SER A 229 -8.65 -24.87 -0.51
CA SER A 229 -7.57 -23.96 -0.15
C SER A 229 -8.14 -22.74 0.58
N THR A 230 -7.53 -22.39 1.71
CA THR A 230 -7.79 -21.15 2.43
C THR A 230 -6.78 -20.09 2.04
N PHE A 231 -7.24 -18.87 1.79
CA PHE A 231 -6.34 -17.76 1.50
C PHE A 231 -5.59 -17.30 2.75
N LYS A 232 -4.35 -16.83 2.58
CA LYS A 232 -3.55 -16.26 3.67
C LYS A 232 -4.23 -15.06 4.33
N VAL A 233 -4.96 -14.27 3.54
CA VAL A 233 -5.78 -13.17 4.01
C VAL A 233 -7.15 -13.22 3.32
N THR A 234 -8.22 -12.92 4.08
CA THR A 234 -9.56 -12.81 3.51
C THR A 234 -9.59 -11.74 2.42
N LYS A 235 -10.03 -12.12 1.22
CA LYS A 235 -10.11 -11.23 0.06
C LYS A 235 -11.13 -10.12 0.26
N ARG A 236 -10.95 -9.00 -0.44
CA ARG A 236 -11.89 -7.87 -0.41
C ARG A 236 -13.29 -8.25 -0.89
N ILE A 237 -13.36 -9.08 -1.93
CA ILE A 237 -14.56 -9.64 -2.55
C ILE A 237 -14.33 -11.12 -2.83
N VAL A 238 -15.38 -11.86 -3.19
CA VAL A 238 -15.19 -13.22 -3.70
C VAL A 238 -14.29 -13.13 -4.95
N PRO A 239 -13.09 -13.73 -4.94
CA PRO A 239 -12.15 -13.58 -6.05
C PRO A 239 -12.58 -14.41 -7.26
N SER A 240 -12.12 -13.99 -8.44
CA SER A 240 -12.04 -14.87 -9.60
C SER A 240 -10.83 -15.78 -9.43
N VAL A 241 -11.05 -17.09 -9.35
CA VAL A 241 -9.97 -18.07 -9.24
C VAL A 241 -9.76 -18.73 -10.59
N VAL A 242 -8.52 -18.66 -11.08
CA VAL A 242 -8.07 -19.37 -12.28
C VAL A 242 -7.22 -20.54 -11.83
N LEU A 243 -7.52 -21.72 -12.36
CA LEU A 243 -6.73 -22.93 -12.16
C LEU A 243 -5.88 -23.20 -13.40
N THR A 244 -4.73 -23.81 -13.19
CA THR A 244 -3.90 -24.40 -14.23
C THR A 244 -3.64 -25.85 -13.84
N ASN A 245 -4.13 -26.82 -14.60
CA ASN A 245 -3.84 -28.22 -14.31
C ASN A 245 -2.37 -28.53 -14.59
N VAL A 246 -1.71 -29.20 -13.64
CA VAL A 246 -0.30 -29.61 -13.76
C VAL A 246 -0.12 -31.12 -13.69
N GLY A 247 -1.07 -31.83 -13.09
CA GLY A 247 -1.07 -33.29 -13.03
C GLY A 247 -2.45 -33.86 -12.76
N ALA A 248 -2.72 -35.06 -13.28
CA ALA A 248 -3.90 -35.83 -12.95
C ALA A 248 -3.68 -37.31 -13.26
N SER A 249 -4.14 -38.18 -12.38
CA SER A 249 -4.27 -39.63 -12.60
C SER A 249 -5.64 -40.09 -12.14
N TRP A 250 -6.36 -40.84 -12.98
CA TRP A 250 -7.73 -41.29 -12.74
C TRP A 250 -8.77 -40.16 -12.64
N PHE A 251 -8.37 -38.95 -13.06
CA PHE A 251 -9.21 -37.78 -13.26
C PHE A 251 -8.96 -37.23 -14.67
N ALA A 252 -9.84 -36.36 -15.16
CA ALA A 252 -9.58 -35.63 -16.39
C ALA A 252 -8.32 -34.74 -16.24
N ALA A 253 -7.45 -34.77 -17.26
CA ALA A 253 -6.27 -33.91 -17.40
C ALA A 253 -6.64 -32.49 -17.85
N THR A 254 -7.64 -31.92 -17.18
CA THR A 254 -8.20 -30.59 -17.39
C THR A 254 -8.52 -29.99 -16.03
N THR A 255 -8.64 -28.68 -15.92
CA THR A 255 -9.04 -28.03 -14.66
C THR A 255 -10.43 -28.47 -14.22
N GLY A 256 -10.62 -28.53 -12.89
CA GLY A 256 -11.89 -28.85 -12.27
C GLY A 256 -12.85 -27.66 -12.19
N VAL A 257 -14.03 -27.92 -11.62
CA VAL A 257 -15.02 -26.89 -11.34
C VAL A 257 -14.63 -26.14 -10.08
N VAL A 258 -14.59 -24.81 -10.16
CA VAL A 258 -14.22 -23.93 -9.06
C VAL A 258 -15.46 -23.40 -8.35
N ALA A 259 -15.43 -23.39 -7.02
CA ALA A 259 -16.31 -22.57 -6.20
C ALA A 259 -15.48 -21.74 -5.21
N ALA A 260 -15.66 -20.42 -5.20
CA ALA A 260 -14.85 -19.48 -4.43
C ALA A 260 -15.69 -18.70 -3.41
N TRP A 261 -15.03 -18.33 -2.31
CA TRP A 261 -15.51 -17.44 -1.26
C TRP A 261 -14.41 -16.42 -0.94
N ARG A 262 -14.71 -15.44 -0.10
CA ARG A 262 -13.69 -14.47 0.34
C ARG A 262 -12.54 -15.10 1.14
N SER A 263 -12.78 -16.20 1.82
CA SER A 263 -11.79 -16.86 2.70
C SER A 263 -11.02 -17.99 2.02
N GLY A 264 -11.45 -18.45 0.85
CA GLY A 264 -10.84 -19.59 0.17
C GLY A 264 -11.64 -20.04 -1.04
N PHE A 265 -11.29 -21.19 -1.59
CA PHE A 265 -12.01 -21.81 -2.69
C PHE A 265 -11.87 -23.33 -2.63
N ARG A 266 -12.63 -24.01 -3.48
CA ARG A 266 -12.45 -25.43 -3.76
C ARG A 266 -12.37 -25.70 -5.26
N GLU A 267 -11.64 -26.75 -5.61
CA GLU A 267 -11.70 -27.40 -6.91
C GLU A 267 -12.45 -28.73 -6.76
N ALA A 268 -13.31 -29.05 -7.73
CA ALA A 268 -14.03 -30.31 -7.82
C ALA A 268 -13.72 -31.04 -9.14
N ARG A 269 -13.40 -32.34 -9.08
CA ARG A 269 -13.24 -33.20 -10.27
C ARG A 269 -13.93 -34.53 -10.09
N ALA A 270 -14.51 -35.06 -11.17
CA ALA A 270 -15.04 -36.41 -11.23
C ALA A 270 -13.95 -37.40 -11.63
N ALA A 271 -13.83 -38.51 -10.90
CA ALA A 271 -12.91 -39.58 -11.25
C ALA A 271 -13.41 -40.32 -12.50
N THR A 272 -12.49 -40.69 -13.39
CA THR A 272 -12.79 -41.37 -14.66
C THR A 272 -12.80 -42.90 -14.52
N ILE A 273 -12.20 -43.43 -13.45
CA ILE A 273 -12.09 -44.87 -13.16
C ILE A 273 -12.17 -45.12 -11.64
N SER A 274 -12.46 -46.36 -11.25
CA SER A 274 -12.29 -46.83 -9.86
C SER A 274 -10.91 -47.45 -9.68
N ALA A 275 -10.06 -46.83 -8.87
CA ALA A 275 -8.68 -47.28 -8.64
C ALA A 275 -8.13 -46.69 -7.33
N SER A 276 -7.06 -47.29 -6.81
CA SER A 276 -6.30 -46.70 -5.72
C SER A 276 -5.32 -45.63 -6.21
N GLY A 277 -5.05 -44.64 -5.36
CA GLY A 277 -4.05 -43.58 -5.64
C GLY A 277 -4.39 -42.63 -6.79
N GLY A 278 -5.67 -42.30 -6.98
CA GLY A 278 -6.08 -41.24 -7.89
C GLY A 278 -5.70 -39.87 -7.34
N TYR A 279 -5.26 -38.97 -8.20
CA TYR A 279 -4.90 -37.61 -7.80
C TYR A 279 -5.22 -36.58 -8.88
N PHE A 280 -5.43 -35.34 -8.46
CA PHE A 280 -5.40 -34.20 -9.36
C PHE A 280 -4.68 -33.03 -8.70
N GLU A 281 -4.03 -32.23 -9.54
CA GLU A 281 -3.13 -31.19 -9.11
C GLU A 281 -3.27 -29.97 -10.01
N SER A 282 -3.29 -28.79 -9.38
CA SER A 282 -3.40 -27.51 -10.05
C SER A 282 -2.50 -26.46 -9.41
N TYR A 283 -2.05 -25.50 -10.21
CA TYR A 283 -1.75 -24.16 -9.70
C TYR A 283 -3.01 -23.31 -9.69
N TRP A 284 -3.04 -22.28 -8.86
CA TRP A 284 -4.16 -21.36 -8.78
C TRP A 284 -3.71 -19.92 -8.60
N ALA A 285 -4.47 -19.00 -9.20
CA ALA A 285 -4.38 -17.57 -8.96
C ALA A 285 -5.77 -17.03 -8.60
N ALA A 286 -5.88 -16.31 -7.49
CA ALA A 286 -7.10 -15.71 -6.97
C ALA A 286 -7.03 -14.19 -7.11
N ASP A 287 -7.86 -13.63 -7.98
CA ASP A 287 -7.89 -12.21 -8.29
C ASP A 287 -9.15 -11.53 -7.73
N ALA A 288 -8.94 -10.55 -6.88
CA ALA A 288 -9.94 -9.66 -6.31
C ALA A 288 -9.52 -8.20 -6.48
N GLU A 289 -8.90 -7.82 -7.60
CA GLU A 289 -8.53 -6.43 -7.89
C GLU A 289 -9.74 -5.55 -8.27
N LEU A 290 -9.56 -4.22 -8.28
CA LEU A 290 -10.59 -3.20 -8.53
C LEU A 290 -10.69 -2.71 -9.99
#